data_AF-A0A6L7JQM8-F1
#
_entry.id   AF-A0A6L7JQM8-F1
#
_cell.length_a   1.000
_cell.length_b   1.000
_cell.length_c   1.000
_cell.angle_alpha   90.00
_cell.angle_beta   90.00
_cell.angle_gamma   90.00
#
_symmetry.space_group_name_H-M   'P 1'
#
loop_
_entity.id
_entity.type
_entity.pdbx_description
1 polymer ?
#
loop_
_entity_poly.entity_id
_entity_poly.type
_entity_poly.pdbx_seq_one_letter_code
_entity_poly.pdbx_strand_id
1 'polypeptide(L)'
;SQIAEQNERDQHIRFRIGIDDGLMWSESEPEISEICLNALRELENEDCELVSFEFPQAKRAVDMRNLGGPVSVELIEFLNSELPEWFDALDPVIRQRIKMGGDISAIEYLRRVREIKSARKEVKEIFHAIDIIASPTVPISPPLLSEVSSPENYMKKNLLSLQNTTVGSFLNLCAITVPVGLDRFGMPVGLQFMTRAGSELFLLALGLRIEKIVRDQKRMPF
;
A
#
# COMPACT_ATOMS: atom_id res chain seq x y z
N SER A 1 37.80 19.38 -1.09
CA SER A 1 37.06 20.11 -0.04
C SER A 1 35.87 20.93 -0.56
N GLN A 2 35.56 20.98 -1.87
CA GLN A 2 34.25 21.49 -2.35
C GLN A 2 33.28 20.37 -2.73
N ILE A 3 33.79 19.23 -3.23
CA ILE A 3 32.99 18.03 -3.54
C ILE A 3 32.45 17.35 -2.26
N ALA A 4 33.20 17.41 -1.16
CA ALA A 4 32.77 16.88 0.14
C ALA A 4 31.65 17.74 0.77
N GLU A 5 31.76 19.06 0.68
CA GLU A 5 30.73 19.99 1.15
C GLU A 5 29.46 19.96 0.27
N GLN A 6 29.58 19.68 -1.03
CA GLN A 6 28.44 19.47 -1.92
C GLN A 6 27.72 18.15 -1.58
N ASN A 7 28.47 17.08 -1.31
CA ASN A 7 27.94 15.78 -0.87
C ASN A 7 27.27 15.85 0.51
N GLU A 8 27.74 16.71 1.43
CA GLU A 8 27.08 16.96 2.73
C GLU A 8 25.80 17.80 2.57
N ARG A 9 25.75 18.74 1.63
CA ARG A 9 24.53 19.51 1.32
C ARG A 9 23.45 18.67 0.61
N ASP A 10 23.85 17.70 -0.20
CA ASP A 10 22.92 16.73 -0.82
C ASP A 10 22.39 15.69 0.20
N GLN A 11 23.00 15.57 1.39
CA GLN A 11 22.58 14.63 2.44
C GLN A 11 21.45 15.13 3.35
N HIS A 12 21.19 16.44 3.41
CA HIS A 12 20.17 17.03 4.30
C HIS A 12 18.95 17.57 3.54
N ILE A 13 18.45 16.83 2.56
CA ILE A 13 17.11 17.11 2.04
C ILE A 13 16.11 16.66 3.12
N ARG A 14 15.41 17.64 3.71
CA ARG A 14 14.27 17.42 4.60
C ARG A 14 13.10 16.88 3.79
N PHE A 15 12.53 15.76 4.19
CA PHE A 15 11.40 15.13 3.47
C PHE A 15 10.10 15.26 4.25
N ARG A 16 9.02 15.57 3.54
CA ARG A 16 7.66 15.65 4.08
C ARG A 16 6.94 14.32 3.91
N ILE A 17 6.63 13.68 5.03
CA ILE A 17 5.95 12.40 5.11
C ILE A 17 4.48 12.66 5.44
N GLY A 18 3.61 12.43 4.46
CA GLY A 18 2.18 12.50 4.62
C GLY A 18 1.64 11.36 5.47
N ILE A 19 0.86 11.69 6.49
CA ILE A 19 0.09 10.73 7.29
C ILE A 19 -1.39 11.03 7.04
N ASP A 20 -2.10 10.07 6.44
CA ASP A 20 -3.54 10.19 6.21
C ASP A 20 -4.30 10.11 7.54
N ASP A 21 -5.23 11.03 7.77
CA ASP A 21 -6.08 11.06 8.98
C ASP A 21 -7.23 10.04 8.95
N GLY A 22 -7.26 9.16 7.96
CA GLY A 22 -8.38 8.28 7.67
C GLY A 22 -8.02 6.82 7.41
N LEU A 23 -8.41 6.36 6.23
CA LEU A 23 -8.52 4.95 5.87
C LEU A 23 -7.20 4.18 6.00
N MET A 24 -6.06 4.84 5.76
CA MET A 24 -4.76 4.17 5.73
C MET A 24 -4.34 3.67 7.12
N TRP A 25 -4.96 4.18 8.19
CA TRP A 25 -4.65 3.84 9.57
C TRP A 25 -5.85 3.32 10.37
N SER A 26 -7.09 3.57 9.91
CA SER A 26 -8.32 3.34 10.70
C SER A 26 -8.59 1.89 11.11
N GLU A 27 -8.23 0.93 10.25
CA GLU A 27 -8.46 -0.51 10.48
C GLU A 27 -7.19 -1.25 10.94
N SER A 28 -6.13 -0.50 11.26
CA SER A 28 -4.86 -1.07 11.70
C SER A 28 -4.95 -1.50 13.17
N GLU A 29 -4.53 -2.74 13.44
CA GLU A 29 -4.42 -3.28 14.78
C GLU A 29 -3.56 -2.33 15.64
N PRO A 30 -3.95 -2.05 16.89
CA PRO A 30 -3.29 -1.03 17.71
C PRO A 30 -1.77 -1.20 17.81
N GLU A 31 -1.30 -2.44 17.96
CA GLU A 31 0.12 -2.77 18.04
C GLU A 31 0.86 -2.48 16.72
N ILE A 32 0.27 -2.83 15.57
CA ILE A 32 0.83 -2.55 14.25
C ILE A 32 0.94 -1.03 14.04
N SER A 33 -0.11 -0.30 14.40
CA SER A 33 -0.13 1.17 14.36
C SER A 33 0.93 1.77 15.26
N GLU A 34 1.06 1.28 16.50
CA GLU A 34 2.04 1.77 17.47
C GLU A 34 3.48 1.56 16.98
N ILE A 35 3.81 0.38 16.46
CA ILE A 35 5.14 0.08 15.89
C ILE A 35 5.45 1.02 14.72
N CYS A 36 4.51 1.19 13.79
CA CYS A 36 4.68 2.08 12.64
C CYS A 36 4.83 3.55 13.06
N LEU A 37 4.01 4.02 14.01
CA LEU A 37 4.08 5.40 14.52
C LEU A 37 5.38 5.67 15.28
N ASN A 38 5.91 4.67 16.02
CA ASN A 38 7.22 4.78 16.66
C ASN A 38 8.34 4.97 15.63
N ALA A 39 8.32 4.20 14.54
CA ALA A 39 9.28 4.38 13.44
C ALA A 39 9.15 5.75 12.76
N LEU A 40 7.92 6.27 12.59
CA LEU A 40 7.71 7.62 12.06
C LEU A 40 8.25 8.72 12.99
N ARG A 41 8.16 8.54 14.31
CA ARG A 41 8.78 9.46 15.29
C ARG A 41 10.30 9.44 15.23
N GLU A 42 10.90 8.28 14.99
CA GLU A 42 12.35 8.17 14.77
C GLU A 42 12.78 8.93 13.51
N LEU A 43 12.00 8.86 12.44
CA LEU A 43 12.24 9.64 11.22
C LEU A 43 12.08 11.14 11.44
N GLU A 44 11.08 11.57 12.21
CA GLU A 44 10.86 12.98 12.55
C GLU A 44 12.08 13.61 13.27
N ASN A 45 12.81 12.83 14.06
CA ASN A 45 14.05 13.27 14.71
C ASN A 45 15.25 13.41 13.77
N GLU A 46 15.19 12.87 12.54
CA GLU A 46 16.29 12.76 11.56
C GLU A 46 16.04 13.61 10.30
N ASP A 47 15.57 14.85 10.51
CA ASP A 47 15.21 15.81 9.46
C ASP A 47 14.06 15.34 8.54
N CYS A 48 13.04 14.66 9.06
CA CYS A 48 11.76 14.47 8.36
C CYS A 48 10.67 15.35 8.97
N GLU A 49 9.70 15.77 8.17
CA GLU A 49 8.51 16.49 8.63
C GLU A 49 7.28 15.61 8.46
N LEU A 50 6.56 15.34 9.54
CA LEU A 50 5.29 14.63 9.47
C LEU A 50 4.17 15.62 9.15
N VAL A 51 3.42 15.35 8.07
CA VAL A 51 2.35 16.22 7.59
C VAL A 51 1.04 15.43 7.59
N SER A 52 0.11 15.80 8.46
CA SER A 52 -1.25 15.27 8.44
C SER A 52 -2.01 15.82 7.23
N PHE A 53 -2.78 14.97 6.55
CA PHE A 53 -3.59 15.35 5.39
C PHE A 53 -4.81 14.45 5.20
N GLU A 54 -5.81 14.95 4.48
CA GLU A 54 -6.96 14.15 4.07
C GLU A 54 -6.65 13.40 2.76
N PHE A 55 -6.92 12.09 2.72
CA PHE A 55 -6.72 11.28 1.52
C PHE A 55 -7.99 10.60 0.99
N PRO A 56 -9.00 11.37 0.51
CA PRO A 56 -10.28 10.79 0.05
C PRO A 56 -10.13 9.82 -1.13
N GLN A 57 -9.07 9.95 -1.94
CA GLN A 57 -8.79 9.04 -3.05
C GLN A 57 -8.43 7.63 -2.57
N ALA A 58 -7.87 7.47 -1.36
CA ALA A 58 -7.65 6.15 -0.76
C ALA A 58 -8.98 5.39 -0.59
N LYS A 59 -10.00 6.08 -0.09
CA LYS A 59 -11.36 5.50 0.04
C LYS A 59 -11.93 5.13 -1.32
N ARG A 60 -11.83 6.01 -2.31
CA ARG A 60 -12.29 5.71 -3.69
C ARG A 60 -11.62 4.46 -4.27
N ALA A 61 -10.33 4.28 -4.02
CA ALA A 61 -9.59 3.08 -4.45
C ALA A 61 -10.10 1.81 -3.77
N VAL A 62 -10.31 1.83 -2.45
CA VAL A 62 -10.81 0.67 -1.70
C VAL A 62 -12.27 0.35 -2.04
N ASP A 63 -13.12 1.36 -2.17
CA ASP A 63 -14.51 1.20 -2.63
C ASP A 63 -14.56 0.57 -4.03
N MET A 64 -13.69 1.04 -4.94
CA MET A 64 -13.60 0.49 -6.29
C MET A 64 -13.20 -0.99 -6.29
N ARG A 65 -12.25 -1.39 -5.46
CA ARG A 65 -11.90 -2.80 -5.24
C ARG A 65 -13.10 -3.60 -4.73
N ASN A 66 -13.83 -3.08 -3.74
CA ASN A 66 -14.97 -3.77 -3.13
C ASN A 66 -16.10 -4.00 -4.14
N LEU A 67 -16.24 -3.13 -5.14
CA LEU A 67 -17.18 -3.32 -6.26
C LEU A 67 -16.67 -4.33 -7.31
N GLY A 68 -15.52 -4.97 -7.09
CA GLY A 68 -14.87 -5.93 -8.00
C GLY A 68 -13.80 -5.32 -8.91
N GLY A 69 -13.66 -3.98 -8.92
CA GLY A 69 -12.72 -3.25 -9.77
C GLY A 69 -12.89 -3.51 -11.27
N PRO A 70 -12.00 -2.96 -12.13
CA PRO A 70 -11.89 -3.35 -13.54
C PRO A 70 -11.15 -4.69 -13.71
N VAL A 71 -10.27 -5.04 -12.76
CA VAL A 71 -9.37 -6.21 -12.83
C VAL A 71 -10.13 -7.52 -12.99
N SER A 72 -11.28 -7.68 -12.33
CA SER A 72 -12.07 -8.92 -12.46
C SER A 72 -12.62 -9.13 -13.87
N VAL A 73 -13.04 -8.05 -14.55
CA VAL A 73 -13.49 -8.06 -15.96
C VAL A 73 -12.33 -8.35 -16.90
N GLU A 74 -11.21 -7.68 -16.69
CA GLU A 74 -10.00 -7.83 -17.52
C GLU A 74 -9.42 -9.25 -17.38
N LEU A 75 -9.42 -9.81 -16.17
CA LEU A 75 -8.91 -11.16 -15.93
C LEU A 75 -9.82 -12.25 -16.52
N ILE A 76 -11.15 -12.14 -16.40
CA ILE A 76 -12.05 -13.14 -17.02
C ILE A 76 -11.98 -13.07 -18.54
N GLU A 77 -11.86 -11.87 -19.12
CA GLU A 77 -11.68 -11.68 -20.56
C GLU A 77 -10.36 -12.33 -21.01
N PHE A 78 -9.24 -12.01 -20.36
CA PHE A 78 -7.94 -12.59 -20.66
C PHE A 78 -7.96 -14.13 -20.57
N LEU A 79 -8.55 -14.69 -19.50
CA LEU A 79 -8.63 -16.14 -19.35
C LEU A 79 -9.46 -16.77 -20.47
N ASN A 80 -10.58 -16.18 -20.87
CA ASN A 80 -11.40 -16.73 -21.96
C ASN A 80 -10.72 -16.64 -23.33
N SER A 81 -9.99 -15.55 -23.58
CA SER A 81 -9.36 -15.27 -24.88
C SER A 81 -8.03 -16.01 -25.07
N GLU A 82 -7.21 -16.09 -24.01
CA GLU A 82 -5.82 -16.55 -24.11
C GLU A 82 -5.56 -17.88 -23.38
N LEU A 83 -6.27 -18.17 -22.28
CA LEU A 83 -6.03 -19.34 -21.42
C LEU A 83 -7.32 -20.05 -20.98
N PRO A 84 -8.22 -20.45 -21.90
CA PRO A 84 -9.56 -20.92 -21.54
C PRO A 84 -9.54 -22.17 -20.65
N GLU A 85 -8.55 -23.05 -20.84
CA GLU A 85 -8.39 -24.28 -20.05
C GLU A 85 -7.99 -24.01 -18.59
N TRP A 86 -7.43 -22.83 -18.29
CA TRP A 86 -6.96 -22.50 -16.95
C TRP A 86 -8.09 -22.11 -16.01
N PHE A 87 -9.23 -21.66 -16.54
CA PHE A 87 -10.37 -21.26 -15.72
C PHE A 87 -10.83 -22.40 -14.78
N ASP A 88 -10.81 -23.63 -15.28
CA ASP A 88 -11.18 -24.81 -14.52
C ASP A 88 -10.09 -25.34 -13.57
N ALA A 89 -8.86 -24.82 -13.67
CA ALA A 89 -7.77 -25.13 -12.76
C ALA A 89 -7.68 -24.15 -11.58
N LEU A 90 -8.42 -23.03 -11.61
CA LEU A 90 -8.40 -22.03 -10.54
C LEU A 90 -8.95 -22.59 -9.23
N ASP A 91 -8.34 -22.15 -8.14
CA ASP A 91 -8.87 -22.32 -6.78
C ASP A 91 -10.34 -21.88 -6.72
N PRO A 92 -11.24 -22.63 -6.05
CA PRO A 92 -12.67 -22.33 -6.03
C PRO A 92 -13.03 -20.93 -5.56
N VAL A 93 -12.31 -20.39 -4.57
CA VAL A 93 -12.54 -19.03 -4.02
C VAL A 93 -12.18 -17.99 -5.08
N ILE A 94 -11.08 -18.20 -5.80
CA ILE A 94 -10.64 -17.30 -6.87
C ILE A 94 -11.56 -17.39 -8.08
N ARG A 95 -11.96 -18.60 -8.48
CA ARG A 95 -12.89 -18.82 -9.60
C ARG A 95 -14.22 -18.12 -9.38
N GLN A 96 -14.78 -18.19 -8.17
CA GLN A 96 -16.03 -17.50 -7.83
C GLN A 96 -15.89 -15.99 -8.01
N ARG A 97 -14.79 -15.39 -7.53
CA ARG A 97 -14.55 -13.95 -7.66
C ARG A 97 -14.39 -13.50 -9.12
N ILE A 98 -13.67 -14.28 -9.92
CA ILE A 98 -13.44 -13.95 -11.34
C ILE A 98 -14.75 -14.08 -12.14
N LYS A 99 -15.56 -15.09 -11.83
CA LYS A 99 -16.86 -15.28 -12.48
C LYS A 99 -17.79 -14.07 -12.28
N MET A 100 -17.81 -13.49 -11.08
CA MET A 100 -18.56 -12.24 -10.81
C MET A 100 -18.09 -11.06 -11.68
N GLY A 101 -16.86 -11.09 -12.18
CA GLY A 101 -16.35 -10.13 -13.14
C GLY A 101 -17.08 -10.19 -14.50
N GLY A 102 -17.51 -11.38 -14.92
CA GLY A 102 -18.24 -11.58 -16.18
C GLY A 102 -19.64 -10.96 -16.20
N ASP A 103 -20.22 -10.69 -15.03
CA ASP A 103 -21.55 -10.08 -14.91
C ASP A 103 -21.51 -8.54 -15.01
N ILE A 104 -20.31 -7.93 -15.06
CA ILE A 104 -20.14 -6.48 -15.17
C ILE A 104 -20.36 -6.04 -16.61
N SER A 105 -21.36 -5.18 -16.83
CA SER A 105 -21.60 -4.59 -18.15
C SER A 105 -20.43 -3.73 -18.64
N ALA A 106 -20.26 -3.63 -19.97
CA ALA A 106 -19.27 -2.75 -20.57
C ALA A 106 -19.43 -1.27 -20.15
N ILE A 107 -20.66 -0.80 -19.94
CA ILE A 107 -20.95 0.56 -19.45
C ILE A 107 -20.36 0.76 -18.05
N GLU A 108 -20.58 -0.21 -17.17
CA GLU A 108 -20.06 -0.18 -15.79
C GLU A 108 -18.53 -0.28 -15.78
N TYR A 109 -17.93 -1.14 -16.61
CA TYR A 109 -16.48 -1.20 -16.78
C TYR A 109 -15.90 0.17 -17.19
N LEU A 110 -16.45 0.81 -18.23
CA LEU A 110 -16.01 2.13 -18.68
C LEU A 110 -16.20 3.22 -17.61
N ARG A 111 -17.24 3.13 -16.76
CA ARG A 111 -17.42 4.02 -15.60
C ARG A 111 -16.29 3.84 -14.59
N ARG A 112 -15.96 2.59 -14.22
CA ARG A 112 -14.88 2.26 -13.27
C ARG A 112 -13.51 2.72 -13.76
N VAL A 113 -13.20 2.49 -15.04
CA VAL A 113 -11.95 2.96 -15.65
C VAL A 113 -11.84 4.49 -15.59
N ARG A 114 -12.92 5.21 -15.90
CA ARG A 114 -12.93 6.69 -15.79
C ARG A 114 -12.73 7.17 -14.37
N GLU A 115 -13.39 6.53 -13.42
CA GLU A 115 -13.29 6.86 -11.99
C GLU A 115 -11.85 6.69 -11.47
N ILE A 116 -11.20 5.57 -11.79
CA ILE A 116 -9.79 5.33 -11.44
C ILE A 116 -8.88 6.37 -12.09
N LYS A 117 -9.10 6.69 -13.37
CA LYS A 117 -8.32 7.73 -14.06
C LYS A 117 -8.47 9.10 -13.40
N SER A 118 -9.67 9.46 -12.93
CA SER A 118 -9.90 10.70 -12.18
C SER A 118 -9.13 10.69 -10.86
N ALA A 119 -9.26 9.63 -10.06
CA ALA A 119 -8.57 9.51 -8.78
C ALA A 119 -7.04 9.56 -8.94
N ARG A 120 -6.50 8.92 -9.99
CA ARG A 120 -5.08 8.98 -10.37
C ARG A 120 -4.60 10.37 -10.80
N LYS A 121 -5.50 11.23 -11.30
CA LYS A 121 -5.15 12.61 -11.63
C LYS A 121 -5.09 13.45 -10.36
N GLU A 122 -6.10 13.33 -9.50
CA GLU A 122 -6.20 14.08 -8.25
C GLU A 122 -5.09 13.74 -7.25
N VAL A 123 -4.70 12.46 -7.14
CA VAL A 123 -3.62 12.05 -6.24
C VAL A 123 -2.27 12.68 -6.60
N LYS A 124 -2.06 13.15 -7.83
CA LYS A 124 -0.80 13.83 -8.18
C LYS A 124 -0.64 15.15 -7.43
N GLU A 125 -1.76 15.82 -7.15
CA GLU A 125 -1.77 17.14 -6.53
C GLU A 125 -1.34 17.08 -5.06
N ILE A 126 -1.63 15.98 -4.34
CA ILE A 126 -1.26 15.84 -2.92
C ILE A 126 0.25 15.95 -2.75
N PHE A 127 1.03 15.46 -3.71
CA PHE A 127 2.48 15.45 -3.63
C PHE A 127 3.10 16.85 -3.81
N HIS A 128 2.32 17.90 -4.09
CA HIS A 128 2.81 19.27 -3.96
C HIS A 128 3.06 19.63 -2.48
N ALA A 129 2.23 19.10 -1.57
CA ALA A 129 2.32 19.34 -0.13
C ALA A 129 3.22 18.34 0.60
N ILE A 130 3.37 17.12 0.07
CA ILE A 130 4.16 16.03 0.68
C ILE A 130 5.05 15.33 -0.35
N ASP A 131 6.12 14.67 0.09
CA ASP A 131 7.03 13.96 -0.82
C ASP A 131 6.68 12.48 -0.94
N ILE A 132 6.24 11.90 0.18
CA ILE A 132 5.80 10.51 0.31
C ILE A 132 4.59 10.40 1.25
N ILE A 133 3.80 9.34 1.12
CA ILE A 133 2.74 8.96 2.05
C ILE A 133 3.23 7.77 2.87
N ALA A 134 3.00 7.76 4.17
CA ALA A 134 3.29 6.62 5.04
C ALA A 134 2.02 5.94 5.55
N SER A 135 2.05 4.61 5.58
CA SER A 135 1.02 3.76 6.18
C SER A 135 1.60 2.42 6.60
N PRO A 136 1.00 1.67 7.54
CA PRO A 136 1.28 0.25 7.67
C PRO A 136 1.12 -0.42 6.30
N THR A 137 2.00 -1.36 5.95
CA THR A 137 1.87 -2.11 4.69
C THR A 137 0.66 -3.05 4.77
N VAL A 138 0.61 -3.79 5.88
CA VAL A 138 -0.47 -4.69 6.24
C VAL A 138 -0.99 -4.21 7.59
N PRO A 139 -2.29 -3.91 7.73
CA PRO A 139 -2.85 -3.33 8.96
C PRO A 139 -3.01 -4.34 10.11
N ILE A 140 -2.80 -5.63 9.87
CA ILE A 140 -2.99 -6.69 10.86
C ILE A 140 -1.77 -7.60 10.94
N SER A 141 -1.54 -8.21 12.09
CA SER A 141 -0.63 -9.34 12.23
C SER A 141 -1.05 -10.50 11.31
N PRO A 142 -0.11 -11.32 10.79
CA PRO A 142 -0.45 -12.50 10.01
C PRO A 142 -1.46 -13.39 10.75
N PRO A 143 -2.65 -13.66 10.18
CA PRO A 143 -3.65 -14.46 10.86
C PRO A 143 -3.20 -15.92 10.96
N LEU A 144 -3.64 -16.60 12.02
CA LEU A 144 -3.42 -18.04 12.17
C LEU A 144 -4.23 -18.80 11.11
N LEU A 145 -3.75 -19.98 10.70
CA LEU A 145 -4.47 -20.85 9.77
C LEU A 145 -5.87 -21.23 10.27
N SER A 146 -6.03 -21.37 11.60
CA SER A 146 -7.33 -21.62 12.23
C SER A 146 -8.31 -20.47 12.04
N GLU A 147 -7.83 -19.22 12.05
CA GLU A 147 -8.65 -18.01 11.89
C GLU A 147 -9.14 -17.83 10.45
N VAL A 148 -8.46 -18.41 9.46
CA VAL A 148 -8.82 -18.33 8.03
C VAL A 148 -9.30 -19.66 7.45
N SER A 149 -9.74 -20.57 8.31
CA SER A 149 -10.21 -21.90 7.92
C SER A 149 -11.54 -21.90 7.15
N SER A 150 -12.37 -20.86 7.33
CA SER A 150 -13.61 -20.66 6.56
C SER A 150 -13.40 -19.66 5.41
N PRO A 151 -14.08 -19.85 4.26
CA PRO A 151 -13.99 -18.90 3.14
C PRO A 151 -14.37 -17.45 3.53
N GLU A 152 -15.34 -17.29 4.43
CA GLU A 152 -15.80 -15.98 4.92
C GLU A 152 -14.71 -15.28 5.75
N ASN A 153 -14.13 -15.97 6.72
CA ASN A 153 -13.08 -15.38 7.56
C ASN A 153 -11.81 -15.12 6.76
N TYR A 154 -11.45 -16.04 5.86
CA TYR A 154 -10.37 -15.84 4.90
C TYR A 154 -10.59 -14.56 4.09
N MET A 155 -11.79 -14.38 3.52
CA MET A 155 -12.11 -13.19 2.72
C MET A 155 -11.97 -11.90 3.55
N LYS A 156 -12.52 -11.90 4.76
CA LYS A 156 -12.44 -10.74 5.67
C LYS A 156 -11.00 -10.37 5.98
N LYS A 157 -10.18 -11.33 6.41
CA LYS A 157 -8.76 -11.11 6.74
C LYS A 157 -7.96 -10.72 5.50
N ASN A 158 -8.18 -11.38 4.36
CA ASN A 158 -7.52 -11.06 3.10
C ASN A 158 -7.84 -9.63 2.61
N LEU A 159 -9.10 -9.19 2.67
CA LEU A 159 -9.47 -7.83 2.28
C LEU A 159 -8.86 -6.77 3.18
N LEU A 160 -8.73 -7.06 4.48
CA LEU A 160 -8.07 -6.19 5.44
C LEU A 160 -6.56 -6.15 5.17
N SER A 161 -5.90 -7.30 4.99
CA SER A 161 -4.47 -7.38 4.66
C SER A 161 -4.09 -6.62 3.38
N LEU A 162 -5.00 -6.52 2.42
CA LEU A 162 -4.78 -5.84 1.13
C LEU A 162 -5.21 -4.37 1.13
N GLN A 163 -5.79 -3.83 2.21
CA GLN A 163 -6.41 -2.50 2.21
C GLN A 163 -5.44 -1.40 1.74
N ASN A 164 -4.26 -1.31 2.36
CA ASN A 164 -3.32 -0.22 2.10
C ASN A 164 -2.58 -0.40 0.76
N THR A 165 -2.27 -1.62 0.37
CA THR A 165 -1.62 -1.92 -0.93
C THR A 165 -2.59 -1.77 -2.11
N THR A 166 -3.89 -1.94 -1.88
CA THR A 166 -4.95 -1.63 -2.87
C THR A 166 -4.87 -0.17 -3.29
N VAL A 167 -4.65 0.75 -2.33
CA VAL A 167 -4.57 2.19 -2.62
C VAL A 167 -3.44 2.48 -3.59
N GLY A 168 -2.22 1.99 -3.33
CA GLY A 168 -1.09 2.17 -4.23
C GLY A 168 -1.34 1.60 -5.63
N SER A 169 -1.91 0.39 -5.71
CA SER A 169 -2.21 -0.28 -6.98
C SER A 169 -3.24 0.48 -7.83
N PHE A 170 -4.37 0.85 -7.22
CA PHE A 170 -5.46 1.54 -7.93
C PHE A 170 -5.07 2.98 -8.29
N LEU A 171 -4.35 3.68 -7.41
CA LEU A 171 -3.91 5.05 -7.66
C LEU A 171 -2.60 5.15 -8.47
N ASN A 172 -2.04 4.02 -8.89
CA ASN A 172 -0.81 3.96 -9.69
C ASN A 172 0.32 4.75 -9.02
N LEU A 173 0.55 4.44 -7.74
CA LEU A 173 1.63 5.00 -6.94
C LEU A 173 2.83 4.06 -6.96
N CYS A 174 4.03 4.64 -6.88
CA CYS A 174 5.24 3.87 -6.59
C CYS A 174 5.27 3.61 -5.09
N ALA A 175 5.49 2.36 -4.66
CA ALA A 175 5.46 1.98 -3.25
C ALA A 175 6.66 1.11 -2.87
N ILE A 176 7.13 1.26 -1.62
CA ILE A 176 8.15 0.40 -1.01
C ILE A 176 7.72 0.08 0.42
N THR A 177 8.06 -1.12 0.91
CA THR A 177 7.88 -1.51 2.31
C THR A 177 9.24 -1.61 2.99
N VAL A 178 9.38 -0.95 4.12
CA VAL A 178 10.56 -1.05 5.00
C VAL A 178 10.13 -1.76 6.29
N PRO A 179 10.80 -2.84 6.72
CA PRO A 179 10.58 -3.44 8.03
C PRO A 179 10.90 -2.44 9.15
N VAL A 180 10.02 -2.32 10.15
CA VAL A 180 10.15 -1.33 11.23
C VAL A 180 10.07 -1.93 12.64
N GLY A 181 9.88 -3.23 12.75
CA GLY A 181 9.83 -3.93 14.03
C GLY A 181 9.19 -5.30 13.93
N LEU A 182 8.94 -5.87 15.10
CA LEU A 182 8.23 -7.13 15.28
C LEU A 182 7.03 -6.90 16.19
N ASP A 183 5.92 -7.58 15.92
CA ASP A 183 4.79 -7.64 16.86
C ASP A 183 5.09 -8.57 18.05
N ARG A 184 4.15 -8.69 18.99
CA ARG A 184 4.21 -9.56 20.17
C ARG A 184 4.45 -11.04 19.87
N PHE A 185 4.17 -11.49 18.65
CA PHE A 185 4.40 -12.86 18.19
C PHE A 185 5.74 -13.02 17.46
N GLY A 186 6.52 -11.95 17.35
CA GLY A 186 7.77 -11.94 16.61
C GLY A 186 7.56 -11.85 15.09
N MET A 187 6.38 -11.45 14.61
CA MET A 187 6.12 -11.31 13.18
C MET A 187 6.57 -9.94 12.67
N PRO A 188 7.20 -9.85 11.49
CA PRO A 188 7.65 -8.58 10.91
C PRO A 188 6.51 -7.60 10.63
N VAL A 189 6.70 -6.35 11.09
CA VAL A 189 5.82 -5.22 10.78
C VAL A 189 6.49 -4.35 9.73
N GLY A 190 5.79 -4.11 8.61
CA GLY A 190 6.28 -3.30 7.51
C GLY A 190 5.60 -1.94 7.43
N LEU A 191 6.39 -0.87 7.34
CA LEU A 191 5.93 0.49 7.04
C LEU A 191 6.05 0.73 5.52
N GLN A 192 4.92 1.03 4.89
CA GLN A 192 4.84 1.32 3.46
C GLN A 192 5.05 2.83 3.24
N PHE A 193 5.86 3.17 2.25
CA PHE A 193 5.99 4.52 1.71
C PHE A 193 5.53 4.54 0.26
N MET A 194 4.70 5.52 -0.08
CA MET A 194 4.19 5.70 -1.45
C MET A 194 4.55 7.07 -2.01
N THR A 195 4.88 7.13 -3.29
CA THR A 195 5.11 8.38 -4.02
C THR A 195 4.51 8.32 -5.43
N ARG A 196 4.70 9.38 -6.20
CA ARG A 196 4.26 9.49 -7.60
C ARG A 196 4.76 8.30 -8.43
N ALA A 197 3.96 7.85 -9.40
CA ALA A 197 4.40 6.87 -10.39
C ALA A 197 5.66 7.34 -11.15
N GLY A 198 6.55 6.41 -11.47
CA GLY A 198 7.80 6.69 -12.20
C GLY A 198 8.93 7.27 -11.35
N SER A 199 8.78 7.27 -10.01
CA SER A 199 9.77 7.76 -9.05
C SER A 199 10.47 6.63 -8.29
N GLU A 200 10.69 5.49 -8.94
CA GLU A 200 11.25 4.28 -8.30
C GLU A 200 12.65 4.53 -7.73
N LEU A 201 13.54 5.20 -8.50
CA LEU A 201 14.89 5.51 -8.03
C LEU A 201 14.88 6.44 -6.81
N PHE A 202 13.99 7.43 -6.81
CA PHE A 202 13.80 8.33 -5.68
C PHE A 202 13.32 7.55 -4.46
N LEU A 203 12.30 6.72 -4.61
CA LEU A 203 11.73 5.97 -3.49
C LEU A 203 12.69 4.90 -2.96
N LEU A 204 13.47 4.25 -3.82
CA LEU A 204 14.52 3.31 -3.43
C LEU A 204 15.64 4.00 -2.65
N ALA A 205 16.13 5.16 -3.13
CA ALA A 205 17.16 5.93 -2.43
C ALA A 205 16.67 6.39 -1.05
N LEU A 206 15.43 6.87 -0.98
CA LEU A 206 14.80 7.25 0.28
C LEU A 206 14.59 6.04 1.20
N GLY A 207 14.16 4.90 0.66
CA GLY A 207 14.02 3.65 1.39
C GLY A 207 15.32 3.19 2.05
N LEU A 208 16.46 3.30 1.36
CA LEU A 208 17.78 3.01 1.93
C LEU A 208 18.17 3.96 3.07
N ARG A 209 17.77 5.23 2.99
CA ARG A 209 17.98 6.19 4.09
C ARG A 209 17.08 5.88 5.28
N ILE A 210 15.79 5.65 5.02
CA ILE A 210 14.80 5.31 6.06
C ILE A 210 15.20 4.02 6.78
N GLU A 211 15.57 2.98 6.04
CA GLU A 211 16.00 1.70 6.62
C GLU A 211 17.15 1.91 7.60
N LYS A 212 18.15 2.74 7.29
CA LYS A 212 19.27 3.00 8.22
C LYS A 212 18.85 3.69 9.52
N ILE A 213 17.78 4.47 9.51
CA ILE A 213 17.27 5.19 10.69
C ILE A 213 16.46 4.23 11.57
N VAL A 214 15.54 3.47 10.96
CA VAL A 214 14.55 2.66 11.69
C VAL A 214 15.03 1.22 11.97
N ARG A 215 16.10 0.77 11.31
CA ARG A 215 16.69 -0.55 11.54
C ARG A 215 17.52 -0.54 12.81
N ASP A 216 16.85 -0.72 13.94
CA ASP A 216 17.50 -1.16 15.17
C ASP A 216 17.83 -2.66 15.04
N GLN A 217 19.12 -3.01 14.98
CA GLN A 217 19.59 -4.40 14.94
C GLN A 217 19.09 -5.24 16.14
N LYS A 218 18.69 -4.59 17.25
CA LYS A 218 18.10 -5.27 18.41
C LYS A 218 16.61 -5.60 18.23
N ARG A 219 15.90 -4.84 17.39
CA ARG A 219 14.45 -5.04 17.11
C ARG A 219 14.20 -5.99 15.95
N MET A 220 15.18 -6.16 15.06
CA MET A 220 15.07 -7.04 13.90
C MET A 220 16.35 -7.87 13.74
N PRO A 221 16.41 -9.11 14.29
CA PRO A 221 17.61 -9.93 14.30
C PRO A 221 17.94 -10.62 12.95
N PHE A 222 17.35 -10.16 11.84
CA PHE A 222 17.51 -10.74 10.51
C PHE A 222 18.11 -9.76 9.49
#